data_AF-A0A1C3U9T3-F1
#
_entry.id   AF-A0A1C3U9T3-F1
#
_cell.length_a   1.000
_cell.length_b   1.000
_cell.length_c   1.000
_cell.angle_alpha   90.00
_cell.angle_beta   90.00
_cell.angle_gamma   90.00
#
_symmetry.space_group_name_H-M   'P 1'
#
loop_
_entity.id
_entity.type
_entity.pdbx_description
1 polymer ?
#
loop_
_entity_poly.entity_id
_entity_poly.type
_entity_poly.pdbx_seq_one_letter_code
_entity_poly.pdbx_strand_id
1 'polypeptide(L)'
;MAIIAAKQQNGFPQSWRPSVSMPPSAGTGGSIPIIGEFKRRLGCDALLVGFARFDNRVHSPNEKCDLSSFHKGIRSWVRILAAFGDI
;
A
#
# COMPACT_ATOMS: atom_id res chain seq x y z
N MET A 1 -9.08 -1.30 -1.81
CA MET A 1 -8.26 -0.63 -2.84
C MET A 1 -6.84 -0.49 -2.31
N ALA A 2 -5.86 -1.13 -2.97
CA ALA A 2 -4.44 -0.97 -2.68
C ALA A 2 -3.77 -0.28 -3.87
N ILE A 3 -2.96 0.74 -3.62
CA ILE A 3 -2.15 1.38 -4.67
C ILE A 3 -0.73 0.80 -4.57
N ILE A 4 -0.12 0.62 -5.74
CA ILE A 4 1.22 0.07 -5.93
C ILE A 4 2.23 1.23 -5.86
N ALA A 5 3.10 1.24 -4.86
CA ALA A 5 4.31 2.06 -4.90
C ALA A 5 5.45 1.18 -5.43
N ALA A 6 5.97 1.50 -6.62
CA ALA A 6 7.02 0.76 -7.29
C ALA A 6 8.39 1.42 -7.00
N LYS A 7 9.36 0.67 -6.45
CA LYS A 7 10.75 1.12 -6.28
C LYS A 7 11.68 0.23 -7.12
N GLN A 8 12.59 0.86 -7.87
CA GLN A 8 13.66 0.16 -8.59
C GLN A 8 14.70 -0.42 -7.61
N GLN A 9 15.30 -1.56 -7.97
CA GLN A 9 16.17 -2.37 -7.10
C GLN A 9 17.34 -1.57 -6.52
N ASN A 10 17.17 -1.26 -5.24
CA ASN A 10 18.11 -1.09 -4.15
C ASN A 10 17.18 -1.20 -2.94
N GLY A 11 17.43 -2.05 -1.93
CA GLY A 11 16.51 -2.27 -0.80
C GLY A 11 15.96 -0.98 -0.17
N PHE A 12 14.91 -1.05 0.66
CA PHE A 12 14.41 0.15 1.36
C PHE A 12 15.59 0.89 2.01
N PRO A 13 15.81 2.20 1.69
CA PRO A 13 16.95 2.91 2.23
C PRO A 13 16.84 2.93 3.77
N GLN A 14 17.95 3.06 4.47
CA GLN A 14 17.93 3.10 5.94
C GLN A 14 17.04 4.24 6.48
N SER A 15 16.81 5.29 5.70
CA SER A 15 15.88 6.39 5.99
C SER A 15 14.40 6.00 6.01
N TRP A 16 14.04 4.85 5.43
CA TRP A 16 12.69 4.28 5.46
C TRP A 16 12.44 3.35 6.65
N ARG A 17 13.40 3.21 7.57
CA ARG A 17 13.14 2.63 8.89
C ARG A 17 12.38 3.68 9.71
N PRO A 18 11.08 3.51 9.98
CA PRO A 18 10.37 4.50 10.75
C PRO A 18 10.87 4.47 12.20
N SER A 19 10.89 5.62 12.86
CA SER A 19 11.10 5.76 14.31
C SER A 19 9.98 5.10 15.14
N VAL A 20 8.90 4.73 14.47
CA VAL A 20 7.80 3.87 14.94
C VAL A 20 7.93 2.51 14.26
N SER A 21 7.60 1.41 14.93
CA SER A 21 7.63 0.09 14.30
C SER A 21 6.81 0.09 13.01
N MET A 22 7.39 -0.42 11.91
CA MET A 22 6.64 -0.67 10.68
C MET A 22 5.41 -1.52 11.03
N PRO A 23 4.19 -1.14 10.58
CA PRO A 23 3.03 -1.99 10.77
C PRO A 23 3.33 -3.36 10.15
N PRO A 24 2.89 -4.46 10.79
CA PRO A 24 3.17 -5.79 10.29
C PRO A 24 2.64 -5.93 8.86
N SER A 25 3.48 -6.46 7.97
CA SER A 25 3.06 -6.83 6.62
C SER A 25 2.03 -7.96 6.74
N ALA A 26 0.79 -7.68 6.37
CA ALA A 26 -0.29 -8.67 6.40
C ALA A 26 -0.44 -9.33 5.02
N GLY A 27 -0.42 -10.67 4.99
CA GLY A 27 -0.90 -11.43 3.84
C GLY A 27 -2.43 -11.43 3.82
N THR A 28 -3.04 -11.23 2.65
CA THR A 28 -4.50 -11.37 2.47
C THR A 28 -4.77 -12.38 1.35
N GLY A 29 -5.95 -12.99 1.33
CA GLY A 29 -6.34 -13.94 0.27
C GLY A 29 -6.67 -13.28 -1.08
N GLY A 30 -6.65 -11.95 -1.17
CA GLY A 30 -6.90 -11.22 -2.41
C GLY A 30 -5.71 -11.28 -3.37
N SER A 31 -5.99 -11.31 -4.68
CA SER A 31 -4.95 -11.35 -5.72
C SER A 31 -4.92 -10.05 -6.52
N ILE A 32 -3.72 -9.49 -6.74
CA ILE A 32 -3.47 -8.37 -7.66
C ILE A 32 -2.36 -8.80 -8.64
N PRO A 33 -2.71 -9.47 -9.76
CA PRO A 33 -1.74 -10.18 -10.60
C PRO A 33 -0.65 -9.29 -11.24
N ILE A 34 -0.96 -8.02 -11.52
CA ILE A 34 -0.06 -7.09 -12.20
C ILE A 34 1.25 -6.83 -11.43
N ILE A 35 1.30 -7.08 -10.12
CA ILE A 35 2.51 -6.95 -9.31
C ILE A 35 3.63 -7.86 -9.83
N GLY A 36 3.28 -9.09 -10.21
CA GLY A 36 4.25 -10.03 -10.79
C GLY A 36 4.81 -9.53 -12.12
N GLU A 37 4.00 -8.85 -12.93
CA GLU A 37 4.43 -8.25 -14.19
C GLU A 37 5.37 -7.07 -13.97
N PHE A 38 5.10 -6.21 -12.99
CA PHE A 38 6.02 -5.10 -12.67
C PHE A 38 7.40 -5.60 -12.28
N LYS A 39 7.47 -6.67 -11.48
CA LYS A 39 8.77 -7.27 -11.13
C LYS A 39 9.45 -7.89 -12.35
N ARG A 40 8.74 -8.66 -13.17
CA ARG A 40 9.32 -9.34 -14.34
C ARG A 40 9.80 -8.38 -15.42
N ARG A 41 9.01 -7.35 -15.73
CA ARG A 41 9.25 -6.47 -16.89
C ARG A 41 10.07 -5.25 -16.54
N LEU A 42 9.86 -4.67 -15.35
CA LEU A 42 10.48 -3.41 -14.94
C LEU A 42 11.53 -3.59 -13.84
N GLY A 43 11.66 -4.80 -13.26
CA GLY A 43 12.56 -5.05 -12.14
C GLY A 43 12.14 -4.35 -10.84
N CYS A 44 10.96 -3.73 -10.80
CA CYS A 44 10.48 -2.94 -9.67
C CYS A 44 9.83 -3.80 -8.59
N ASP A 45 10.12 -3.47 -7.34
CA ASP A 45 9.41 -4.01 -6.18
C ASP A 45 8.19 -3.14 -5.89
N ALA A 46 7.05 -3.78 -5.60
CA ALA A 46 5.78 -3.12 -5.32
C ALA A 46 5.46 -3.19 -3.83
N LEU A 47 5.12 -2.05 -3.24
CA LEU A 47 4.47 -1.97 -1.94
C LEU A 47 2.97 -1.77 -2.14
N LEU A 48 2.17 -2.64 -1.54
CA LEU A 48 0.71 -2.51 -1.49
C LEU A 48 0.30 -1.80 -0.21
N VAL A 49 -0.38 -0.66 -0.37
CA VAL A 49 -0.92 0.10 0.77
C VAL A 49 -2.43 0.22 0.62
N GLY A 50 -3.18 -0.30 1.59
CA GLY A 50 -4.64 -0.26 1.65
C GLY A 50 -5.16 -0.01 3.06
N PHE A 51 -6.38 0.52 3.15
CA PHE A 51 -7.04 0.91 4.42
C PHE A 51 -8.40 0.24 4.62
N ALA A 52 -8.67 -0.80 3.84
CA ALA A 52 -9.89 -1.59 3.96
C ALA A 52 -9.87 -2.39 5.26
N ARG A 53 -11.01 -2.42 5.94
CA ARG A 53 -11.28 -3.28 7.08
C ARG A 53 -11.85 -4.62 6.58
N PHE A 54 -11.67 -5.67 7.38
CA PHE A 54 -12.19 -7.00 7.05
C PHE A 54 -13.73 -7.04 6.91
N ASP A 55 -14.46 -6.14 7.56
CA ASP A 55 -15.91 -6.01 7.47
C ASP A 55 -16.40 -5.12 6.31
N ASN A 56 -15.52 -4.64 5.43
CA ASN A 56 -15.94 -3.83 4.29
C ASN A 56 -16.65 -4.62 3.18
N ARG A 57 -16.62 -5.96 3.22
CA ARG A 57 -17.39 -6.83 2.30
C ARG A 57 -17.14 -6.53 0.82
N VAL A 58 -15.88 -6.37 0.45
CA VAL A 58 -15.49 -6.12 -0.94
C VAL A 58 -16.06 -7.22 -1.84
N HIS A 59 -16.80 -6.84 -2.88
CA HIS A 59 -17.54 -7.73 -3.79
C HIS A 59 -18.72 -8.48 -3.14
N SER A 60 -19.37 -7.90 -2.14
CA SER A 60 -20.51 -8.53 -1.46
C SER A 60 -21.59 -7.51 -1.07
N PRO A 61 -22.84 -7.94 -0.80
CA PRO A 61 -23.91 -7.03 -0.39
C PRO A 61 -23.56 -6.23 0.89
N ASN A 62 -23.98 -4.96 0.89
CA ASN A 62 -23.60 -3.97 1.90
C ASN A 62 -22.08 -3.73 1.97
N GLU A 63 -21.40 -3.78 0.82
CA GLU A 63 -20.06 -3.25 0.67
C GLU A 63 -20.00 -1.81 1.17
N LYS A 64 -18.99 -1.48 1.97
CA LYS A 64 -18.86 -0.14 2.56
C LYS A 64 -17.41 0.33 2.59
N CYS A 65 -17.25 1.64 2.65
CA CYS A 65 -16.00 2.31 2.99
C CYS A 65 -16.24 3.17 4.24
N ASP A 66 -15.57 2.87 5.35
CA ASP A 66 -15.71 3.67 6.56
C ASP A 66 -15.11 5.07 6.33
N LEU A 67 -15.85 6.13 6.69
CA LEU A 67 -15.38 7.52 6.55
C LEU A 67 -14.04 7.77 7.25
N SER A 68 -13.79 7.06 8.35
CA SER A 68 -12.51 7.13 9.05
C SER A 68 -11.36 6.55 8.21
N SER A 69 -11.57 5.43 7.51
CA SER A 69 -10.62 4.84 6.57
C SER A 69 -10.42 5.74 5.35
N PHE A 70 -11.47 6.36 4.83
CA PHE A 70 -11.38 7.32 3.73
C PHE A 70 -10.50 8.53 4.10
N HIS A 71 -10.84 9.24 5.17
CA HIS A 71 -10.11 10.44 5.58
C HIS A 71 -8.68 10.14 6.06
N LYS A 72 -8.47 9.06 6.82
CA LYS A 72 -7.13 8.66 7.25
C LYS A 72 -6.31 8.14 6.06
N GLY A 73 -6.94 7.43 5.13
CA GLY A 73 -6.28 6.93 3.92
C GLY A 73 -5.74 8.07 3.05
N ILE A 74 -6.52 9.13 2.82
CA ILE A 74 -6.05 10.33 2.13
C ILE A 74 -4.83 10.93 2.85
N ARG A 75 -4.92 11.11 4.17
CA ARG A 75 -3.81 11.65 4.98
C ARG A 75 -2.55 10.78 4.95
N SER A 76 -2.71 9.46 4.89
CA SER A 76 -1.59 8.52 4.74
C SER A 76 -0.95 8.65 3.36
N TRP A 77 -1.75 8.73 2.29
CA TRP A 77 -1.24 8.91 0.93
C TRP A 77 -0.47 10.20 0.75
N VAL A 78 -0.97 11.31 1.28
CA VAL A 78 -0.25 12.59 1.25
C VAL A 78 1.14 12.45 1.88
N ARG A 79 1.27 11.74 3.01
CA ARG A 79 2.57 11.51 3.67
C ARG A 79 3.49 10.59 2.88
N ILE A 80 2.94 9.53 2.29
CA ILE A 80 3.69 8.60 1.45
C ILE A 80 4.25 9.34 0.23
N LEU A 81 3.41 10.10 -0.47
CA LEU A 81 3.82 10.87 -1.64
C LEU A 81 4.82 11.96 -1.29
N ALA A 82 4.62 12.68 -0.17
CA ALA A 82 5.61 13.66 0.31
C ALA A 82 6.98 13.00 0.55
N ALA A 83 7.02 11.86 1.25
CA ALA A 83 8.27 11.13 1.49
C ALA A 83 8.95 10.59 0.22
N PHE A 84 8.20 10.42 -0.88
CA PHE A 84 8.73 10.09 -2.21
C PHE A 84 8.98 11.32 -3.10
N GLY A 85 8.51 12.50 -2.72
CA GLY A 85 8.76 13.75 -3.44
C GLY A 85 9.99 14.49 -2.94
N ASP A 86 10.40 14.24 -1.69
CA ASP A 86 11.58 14.85 -1.05
C ASP A 86 12.91 14.13 -1.39
N ILE A 87 12.98 13.41 -2.52
CA ILE A 87 14.17 12.70 -3.03
C ILE A 87 14.81 13.42 -4.22
#